data_AF-A0A7Y6ZGU6-F1
#
_entry.id   AF-A0A7Y6ZGU6-F1
#
_cell.length_a   1.000
_cell.length_b   1.000
_cell.length_c   1.000
_cell.angle_alpha   90.00
_cell.angle_beta   90.00
_cell.angle_gamma   90.00
#
_symmetry.space_group_name_H-M   'P 1'
#
loop_
_entity.id
_entity.type
_entity.pdbx_description
1 polymer ?
#
loop_
_entity_poly.entity_id
_entity_poly.type
_entity_poly.pdbx_seq_one_letter_code
_entity_poly.pdbx_strand_id
1 'polypeptide(L)'
;MKSYIFYAIGEIFLVMIGILIALQVNNWNEKRKELNLANNILGQLQTTIANDTLVLNSQLIMFENMITETRWVIEQFENDAPYSPRMDTSLAVISAFSITEADYTAFNYLENVGIGIIEDQELRDQISTYYAHSKLMQQVDEYFEVNKYFRQVIYPKFFKRYRYGRYVKPVDYQALKISDEFRVVVDMCLNDASYYRSMINAQKERASEILTAINRKLNL
;
A
#
# COMPACT_ATOMS: atom_id res chain seq x y z
N MET A 1 -1.59 -41.70 64.89
CA MET A 1 -2.23 -40.50 64.28
C MET A 1 -1.26 -39.59 63.52
N LYS A 2 -0.13 -39.13 64.09
CA LYS A 2 0.79 -38.20 63.38
C LYS A 2 1.31 -38.73 62.02
N SER A 3 1.63 -40.02 61.90
CA SER A 3 2.16 -40.61 60.66
C SER A 3 1.19 -40.61 59.48
N TYR A 4 -0.13 -40.65 59.73
CA TYR A 4 -1.15 -40.61 58.68
C TYR A 4 -1.32 -39.20 58.09
N ILE A 5 -1.15 -38.17 58.91
CA ILE A 5 -1.30 -36.76 58.49
C ILE A 5 -0.16 -36.37 57.55
N PHE A 6 1.09 -36.73 57.86
CA PHE A 6 2.23 -36.46 56.98
C PHE A 6 2.14 -37.20 55.65
N TYR A 7 1.61 -38.43 55.66
CA TYR A 7 1.40 -39.21 54.43
C TYR A 7 0.33 -38.57 53.53
N ALA A 8 -0.82 -38.20 54.09
CA ALA A 8 -1.90 -37.55 53.35
C ALA A 8 -1.49 -36.18 52.77
N ILE A 9 -0.69 -35.39 53.51
CA ILE A 9 -0.14 -34.12 53.01
C ILE A 9 0.83 -34.36 51.85
N GLY A 10 1.69 -35.38 51.96
CA GLY A 10 2.62 -35.76 50.89
C GLY A 10 1.91 -36.15 49.60
N GLU A 11 0.81 -36.91 49.71
CA GLU A 11 -0.01 -37.31 48.57
C GLU A 11 -0.69 -36.11 47.89
N ILE A 12 -1.29 -35.20 48.66
CA ILE A 12 -1.89 -33.96 48.12
C ILE A 12 -0.82 -33.12 47.40
N PHE A 13 0.37 -32.97 47.98
CA PHE A 13 1.45 -32.20 47.39
C PHE A 13 1.96 -32.82 46.08
N LEU A 14 2.06 -34.16 46.02
CA LEU A 14 2.40 -34.91 44.81
C LEU A 14 1.35 -34.72 43.71
N VAL A 15 0.06 -34.80 44.06
CA VAL A 15 -1.04 -34.55 43.12
C VAL A 15 -1.00 -33.10 42.60
N MET A 16 -0.75 -32.13 43.47
CA MET A 16 -0.62 -30.72 43.08
C MET A 16 0.54 -30.50 42.10
N ILE A 17 1.72 -31.08 42.36
CA ILE A 17 2.86 -31.01 41.44
C ILE A 17 2.49 -31.64 40.08
N GLY A 18 1.81 -32.79 40.08
CA GLY A 18 1.35 -33.45 38.87
C GLY A 18 0.45 -32.55 38.02
N ILE A 19 -0.53 -31.87 38.65
CA ILE A 19 -1.43 -30.92 37.98
C ILE A 19 -0.65 -29.72 37.43
N LEU A 20 0.27 -29.14 38.22
CA LEU A 20 1.06 -27.99 37.78
C LEU A 20 1.97 -28.33 36.60
N ILE A 21 2.61 -29.49 36.59
CA ILE A 21 3.42 -29.96 35.46
C ILE A 21 2.54 -30.17 34.23
N ALA A 22 1.38 -30.82 34.38
CA ALA A 22 0.45 -31.03 33.27
C ALA A 22 -0.02 -29.70 32.65
N LEU A 23 -0.35 -28.70 33.48
CA LEU A 23 -0.71 -27.35 33.03
C LEU A 23 0.46 -26.65 32.34
N GLN A 24 1.68 -26.75 32.87
CA GLN A 24 2.87 -26.15 32.25
C GLN A 24 3.17 -26.75 30.87
N VAL A 25 3.07 -28.08 30.73
CA VAL A 25 3.27 -28.75 29.43
C VAL A 25 2.19 -28.33 28.42
N ASN A 26 0.94 -28.20 28.87
CA ASN A 26 -0.14 -27.72 28.01
C ASN A 26 0.10 -26.28 27.54
N ASN A 27 0.40 -25.37 28.47
CA ASN A 27 0.68 -23.96 28.17
C ASN A 27 1.88 -23.80 27.23
N TRP A 28 2.94 -24.60 27.41
CA TRP A 28 4.09 -24.60 26.51
C TRP A 28 3.74 -25.07 25.09
N ASN A 29 2.92 -26.12 24.98
CA ASN A 29 2.46 -26.60 23.67
C ASN A 29 1.54 -25.59 22.97
N GLU A 30 0.65 -24.93 23.70
CA GLU A 30 -0.19 -23.83 23.19
C GLU A 30 0.68 -22.67 22.71
N LYS A 31 1.65 -22.23 23.53
CA LYS A 31 2.56 -21.15 23.15
C LYS A 31 3.36 -21.46 21.89
N ARG A 32 3.84 -22.70 21.76
CA ARG A 32 4.53 -23.17 20.55
C ARG A 32 3.62 -23.11 19.31
N LYS A 33 2.35 -23.49 19.45
CA LYS A 33 1.39 -23.41 18.33
C LYS A 33 1.10 -21.96 17.93
N GLU A 34 0.93 -21.07 18.91
CA GLU A 34 0.77 -19.63 18.65
C GLU A 34 1.97 -19.04 17.92
N LEU A 35 3.19 -19.33 18.38
CA LEU A 35 4.43 -18.86 17.74
C LEU A 35 4.56 -19.37 16.29
N ASN A 36 4.25 -20.64 16.05
CA ASN A 36 4.27 -21.20 14.69
C ASN A 36 3.24 -20.51 13.78
N LEU A 37 2.04 -20.23 14.29
CA LEU A 37 1.02 -19.52 13.54
C LEU A 37 1.46 -18.07 13.26
N ALA A 38 2.02 -17.37 14.25
CA ALA A 38 2.58 -16.03 14.08
C ALA A 38 3.66 -16.00 12.99
N ASN A 39 4.62 -16.93 13.04
CA ASN A 39 5.70 -17.01 12.05
C ASN A 39 5.20 -17.32 10.65
N ASN A 40 4.19 -18.18 10.52
CA ASN A 40 3.54 -18.45 9.23
C ASN A 40 2.88 -17.20 8.66
N ILE A 41 2.16 -16.44 9.49
CA ILE A 41 1.50 -15.19 9.07
C ILE A 41 2.57 -14.14 8.69
N LEU A 42 3.62 -13.98 9.50
CA LEU A 42 4.73 -13.08 9.19
C LEU A 42 5.43 -13.45 7.87
N GLY A 43 5.61 -14.73 7.58
CA GLY A 43 6.16 -15.19 6.29
C GLY A 43 5.24 -14.89 5.09
N GLN A 44 3.92 -14.97 5.28
CA GLN A 44 2.96 -14.56 4.26
C GLN A 44 3.00 -13.04 4.04
N LEU A 45 2.97 -12.26 5.11
CA LEU A 45 3.09 -10.79 5.07
C LEU A 45 4.39 -10.35 4.40
N GLN A 46 5.51 -11.04 4.69
CA GLN A 46 6.77 -10.77 4.04
C GLN A 46 6.65 -10.95 2.52
N THR A 47 6.05 -12.05 2.07
CA THR A 47 5.87 -12.33 0.64
C THR A 47 4.97 -11.28 -0.02
N THR A 48 3.83 -10.97 0.59
CA THR A 48 2.87 -10.01 0.01
C THR A 48 3.45 -8.61 -0.03
N ILE A 49 4.03 -8.11 1.08
CA ILE A 49 4.64 -6.78 1.14
C ILE A 49 5.83 -6.67 0.18
N ALA A 50 6.63 -7.74 0.01
CA ALA A 50 7.71 -7.75 -0.97
C ALA A 50 7.17 -7.60 -2.40
N ASN A 51 6.08 -8.30 -2.75
CA ASN A 51 5.43 -8.14 -4.05
C ASN A 51 4.83 -6.74 -4.23
N ASP A 52 4.22 -6.19 -3.19
CA ASP A 52 3.69 -4.82 -3.20
C ASP A 52 4.80 -3.81 -3.54
N THR A 53 6.04 -4.02 -3.06
CA THR A 53 7.15 -3.11 -3.41
C THR A 53 7.45 -3.07 -4.92
N LEU A 54 7.23 -4.16 -5.66
CA LEU A 54 7.41 -4.19 -7.11
C LEU A 54 6.33 -3.36 -7.82
N VAL A 55 5.10 -3.43 -7.31
CA VAL A 55 3.98 -2.62 -7.79
C VAL A 55 4.21 -1.15 -7.48
N LEU A 56 4.59 -0.81 -6.24
CA LEU A 56 4.91 0.55 -5.81
C LEU A 56 6.05 1.16 -6.65
N ASN A 57 7.10 0.39 -6.95
CA ASN A 57 8.18 0.83 -7.84
C ASN A 57 7.68 1.18 -9.25
N SER A 58 6.80 0.35 -9.80
CA SER A 58 6.21 0.59 -11.12
C SER A 58 5.34 1.85 -11.13
N GLN A 59 4.56 2.07 -10.06
CA GLN A 59 3.76 3.29 -9.90
C GLN A 59 4.65 4.54 -9.71
N LEU A 60 5.76 4.46 -8.97
CA LEU A 60 6.70 5.59 -8.85
C LEU A 60 7.22 6.04 -10.21
N ILE A 61 7.68 5.10 -11.04
CA ILE A 61 8.17 5.39 -12.40
C ILE A 61 7.06 6.03 -13.24
N MET A 62 5.84 5.52 -13.13
CA MET A 62 4.68 6.07 -13.85
C MET A 62 4.42 7.53 -13.45
N PHE A 63 4.37 7.85 -12.15
CA PHE A 63 4.12 9.22 -11.68
C PHE A 63 5.30 10.15 -11.96
N GLU A 64 6.54 9.68 -11.91
CA GLU A 64 7.71 10.48 -12.31
C GLU A 64 7.68 10.85 -13.79
N ASN A 65 7.30 9.90 -14.65
CA ASN A 65 7.08 10.18 -16.06
C ASN A 65 5.92 11.16 -16.26
N MET A 66 4.83 11.00 -15.51
CA MET A 66 3.68 11.91 -15.56
C MET A 66 4.06 13.35 -15.17
N ILE A 67 4.80 13.54 -14.08
CA ILE A 67 5.30 14.86 -13.65
C ILE A 67 6.18 15.47 -14.74
N THR A 68 7.07 14.67 -15.32
CA THR A 68 7.98 15.12 -16.39
C THR A 68 7.22 15.60 -17.62
N GLU A 69 6.27 14.79 -18.10
CA GLU A 69 5.47 15.14 -19.28
C GLU A 69 4.51 16.31 -19.00
N THR A 70 3.97 16.42 -17.78
CA THR A 70 3.11 17.56 -17.39
C THR A 70 3.89 18.87 -17.41
N ARG A 71 5.09 18.88 -16.82
CA ARG A 71 5.97 20.06 -16.85
C ARG A 71 6.35 20.45 -18.27
N TRP A 72 6.65 19.47 -19.12
CA TRP A 72 6.93 19.73 -20.53
C TRP A 72 5.74 20.35 -21.25
N VAL A 73 4.51 19.86 -21.02
CA VAL A 73 3.29 20.45 -21.59
C VAL A 73 3.10 21.90 -21.14
N ILE A 74 3.28 22.18 -19.84
CA ILE A 74 3.21 23.55 -19.28
C ILE A 74 4.21 24.45 -20.01
N GLU A 75 5.47 24.03 -20.12
CA GLU A 75 6.53 24.78 -20.80
C GLU A 75 6.18 25.05 -22.28
N GLN A 76 5.61 24.06 -22.99
CA GLN A 76 5.16 24.28 -24.38
C GLN A 76 4.03 25.30 -24.46
N PHE A 77 3.14 25.33 -23.47
CA PHE A 77 2.04 26.27 -23.43
C PHE A 77 2.52 27.70 -23.11
N GLU A 78 3.42 27.84 -22.15
CA GLU A 78 4.00 29.13 -21.74
C GLU A 78 4.84 29.77 -22.84
N ASN A 79 5.62 28.96 -23.57
CA ASN A 79 6.48 29.43 -24.66
C ASN A 79 5.76 29.59 -26.01
N ASP A 80 4.43 29.49 -26.03
CA ASP A 80 3.62 29.57 -27.25
C ASP A 80 4.05 28.56 -28.34
N ALA A 81 4.62 27.42 -27.94
CA ALA A 81 5.25 26.49 -28.87
C ALA A 81 4.26 25.91 -29.89
N PRO A 82 4.69 25.63 -31.14
CA PRO A 82 3.85 25.01 -32.15
C PRO A 82 3.49 23.57 -31.77
N TYR A 83 2.38 23.07 -32.32
CA TYR A 83 1.97 21.69 -32.15
C TYR A 83 3.06 20.72 -32.63
N SER A 84 3.31 19.66 -31.86
CA SER A 84 4.22 18.58 -32.23
C SER A 84 3.60 17.21 -31.93
N PRO A 85 4.01 16.13 -32.62
CA PRO A 85 3.51 14.79 -32.32
C PRO A 85 3.73 14.32 -30.88
N ARG A 86 4.76 14.84 -30.19
CA ARG A 86 5.01 14.54 -28.76
C ARG A 86 3.85 15.02 -27.89
N MET A 87 3.19 16.13 -28.25
CA MET A 87 2.03 16.65 -27.54
C MET A 87 0.91 15.61 -27.41
N ASP A 88 0.67 14.81 -28.45
CA ASP A 88 -0.35 13.76 -28.41
C ASP A 88 -0.06 12.72 -27.33
N THR A 89 1.21 12.32 -27.18
CA THR A 89 1.64 11.32 -26.19
C THR A 89 1.73 11.93 -24.80
N SER A 90 2.26 13.14 -24.65
CA SER A 90 2.38 13.81 -23.35
C SER A 90 1.02 14.06 -22.72
N LEU A 91 0.07 14.61 -23.48
CA LEU A 91 -1.30 14.83 -23.00
C LEU A 91 -2.03 13.52 -22.67
N ALA A 92 -1.68 12.41 -23.32
CA ALA A 92 -2.23 11.10 -22.97
C ALA A 92 -1.64 10.56 -21.66
N VAL A 93 -0.35 10.77 -21.41
CA VAL A 93 0.33 10.37 -20.17
C VAL A 93 -0.26 11.11 -18.97
N ILE A 94 -0.44 12.43 -19.05
CA ILE A 94 -0.93 13.22 -17.90
C ILE A 94 -2.38 12.90 -17.50
N SER A 95 -3.10 12.14 -18.31
CA SER A 95 -4.50 11.78 -18.08
C SER A 95 -4.70 10.32 -17.65
N ALA A 96 -3.62 9.57 -17.44
CA ALA A 96 -3.63 8.14 -17.15
C ALA A 96 -3.22 7.84 -15.70
N PHE A 97 -4.04 8.27 -14.74
CA PHE A 97 -3.83 7.98 -13.32
C PHE A 97 -4.20 6.53 -13.00
N SER A 98 -3.42 5.87 -12.16
CA SER A 98 -3.75 4.55 -11.63
C SER A 98 -3.08 4.36 -10.29
N ILE A 99 -3.88 4.10 -9.26
CA ILE A 99 -3.39 3.67 -7.94
C ILE A 99 -3.79 2.22 -7.74
N THR A 100 -2.91 1.44 -7.14
CA THR A 100 -3.19 0.05 -6.77
C THR A 100 -2.96 -0.10 -5.28
N GLU A 101 -3.93 -0.70 -4.61
CA GLU A 101 -3.83 -1.03 -3.19
C GLU A 101 -2.86 -2.20 -2.94
N ALA A 102 -2.38 -2.32 -1.70
CA ALA A 102 -1.57 -3.43 -1.23
C ALA A 102 -2.36 -4.76 -1.24
N ASP A 103 -1.66 -5.89 -1.24
CA ASP A 103 -2.31 -7.19 -1.05
C ASP A 103 -2.69 -7.41 0.43
N TYR A 104 -3.99 -7.32 0.71
CA TYR A 104 -4.56 -7.50 2.04
C TYR A 104 -4.74 -8.96 2.45
N THR A 105 -4.43 -9.96 1.62
CA THR A 105 -4.76 -11.37 1.90
C THR A 105 -4.18 -11.84 3.24
N ALA A 106 -2.88 -11.60 3.46
CA ALA A 106 -2.20 -11.98 4.69
C ALA A 106 -2.60 -11.10 5.89
N PHE A 107 -2.86 -9.80 5.64
CA PHE A 107 -3.28 -8.86 6.68
C PHE A 107 -4.70 -9.14 7.18
N ASN A 108 -5.65 -9.39 6.29
CA ASN A 108 -7.01 -9.77 6.64
C ASN A 108 -7.01 -11.09 7.43
N TYR A 109 -6.14 -12.04 7.08
CA TYR A 109 -5.99 -13.26 7.86
C TYR A 109 -5.45 -12.96 9.27
N LEU A 110 -4.44 -12.10 9.40
CA LEU A 110 -3.92 -11.62 10.69
C LEU A 110 -5.01 -10.95 11.53
N GLU A 111 -5.84 -10.08 10.94
CA GLU A 111 -6.94 -9.41 11.65
C GLU A 111 -7.97 -10.41 12.16
N ASN A 112 -8.33 -11.42 11.35
CA ASN A 112 -9.27 -12.47 11.73
C ASN A 112 -8.74 -13.38 12.86
N VAL A 113 -7.44 -13.69 12.83
CA VAL A 113 -6.78 -14.46 13.91
C VAL A 113 -6.65 -13.62 15.19
N GLY A 114 -6.48 -12.32 15.04
CA GLY A 114 -6.20 -11.38 16.12
C GLY A 114 -4.75 -10.89 16.05
N ILE A 115 -4.59 -9.58 15.81
CA ILE A 115 -3.27 -8.97 15.57
C ILE A 115 -2.27 -9.18 16.71
N GLY A 116 -2.75 -9.37 17.93
CA GLY A 116 -1.94 -9.61 19.13
C GLY A 116 -1.09 -10.88 19.09
N ILE A 117 -1.34 -11.80 18.14
CA ILE A 117 -0.51 -12.99 17.94
C ILE A 117 0.93 -12.65 17.55
N ILE A 118 1.16 -11.50 16.92
CA ILE A 118 2.50 -10.96 16.68
C ILE A 118 2.89 -10.23 17.96
N GLU A 119 3.70 -10.81 18.85
CA GLU A 119 3.99 -10.20 20.17
C GLU A 119 4.69 -8.83 20.12
N ASP A 120 5.43 -8.57 19.05
CA ASP A 120 6.19 -7.34 18.85
C ASP A 120 5.23 -6.19 18.50
N GLN A 121 5.05 -5.27 19.45
CA GLN A 121 4.13 -4.15 19.30
C GLN A 121 4.55 -3.19 18.19
N GLU A 122 5.83 -2.88 18.08
CA GLU A 122 6.33 -1.96 17.07
C GLU A 122 6.06 -2.51 15.67
N LEU A 123 6.36 -3.80 15.45
CA LEU A 123 6.07 -4.47 14.19
C LEU A 123 4.57 -4.50 13.87
N ARG A 124 3.71 -4.78 14.85
CA ARG A 124 2.24 -4.74 14.66
C ARG A 124 1.78 -3.35 14.21
N ASP A 125 2.28 -2.31 14.86
CA ASP A 125 1.87 -0.93 14.59
C ASP A 125 2.35 -0.48 13.20
N GLN A 126 3.56 -0.87 12.80
CA GLN A 126 4.10 -0.65 11.45
C GLN A 126 3.26 -1.34 10.37
N ILE A 127 2.93 -2.63 10.56
CA ILE A 127 2.08 -3.40 9.62
C ILE A 127 0.71 -2.72 9.49
N SER A 128 0.06 -2.39 10.62
CA SER A 128 -1.25 -1.74 10.61
C SER A 128 -1.22 -0.39 9.88
N THR A 129 -0.19 0.41 10.13
CA THR A 129 0.00 1.71 9.50
C THR A 129 0.23 1.60 7.99
N TYR A 130 1.00 0.60 7.55
CA TYR A 130 1.24 0.32 6.14
C TYR A 130 -0.07 0.07 5.37
N TYR A 131 -0.90 -0.83 5.89
CA TYR A 131 -2.19 -1.16 5.27
C TYR A 131 -3.20 -0.01 5.38
N ALA A 132 -3.29 0.68 6.52
CA ALA A 132 -4.16 1.86 6.66
C ALA A 132 -3.81 2.96 5.65
N HIS A 133 -2.52 3.19 5.41
CA HIS A 133 -2.06 4.16 4.43
C HIS A 133 -2.40 3.75 2.99
N SER A 134 -2.20 2.47 2.65
CA SER A 134 -2.59 1.95 1.34
C SER A 134 -4.09 2.16 1.07
N LYS A 135 -4.93 1.88 2.08
CA LYS A 135 -6.39 2.07 2.00
C LYS A 135 -6.76 3.53 1.78
N LEU A 136 -6.13 4.44 2.53
CA LEU A 136 -6.37 5.87 2.40
C LEU A 136 -6.06 6.36 0.98
N MET A 137 -4.95 5.92 0.38
CA MET A 137 -4.59 6.32 -0.99
C MET A 137 -5.64 5.90 -2.02
N GLN A 138 -6.15 4.67 -1.91
CA GLN A 138 -7.23 4.18 -2.77
C GLN A 138 -8.52 4.97 -2.57
N GLN A 139 -8.91 5.24 -1.32
CA GLN A 139 -10.10 6.04 -1.01
C GLN A 139 -10.02 7.46 -1.57
N VAL A 140 -8.83 8.07 -1.57
CA VAL A 140 -8.61 9.38 -2.18
C VAL A 140 -8.81 9.30 -3.71
N ASP A 141 -8.26 8.29 -4.38
CA ASP A 141 -8.46 8.09 -5.83
C ASP A 141 -9.94 7.86 -6.19
N GLU A 142 -10.63 7.02 -5.41
CA GLU A 142 -12.07 6.75 -5.56
C GLU A 142 -12.94 7.97 -5.31
N TYR A 143 -12.56 8.84 -4.35
CA TYR A 143 -13.33 10.05 -4.04
C TYR A 143 -13.26 11.09 -5.16
N PHE A 144 -12.08 11.30 -5.73
CA PHE A 144 -11.89 12.32 -6.77
C PHE A 144 -12.26 11.81 -8.18
N GLU A 145 -12.29 10.50 -8.40
CA GLU A 145 -12.67 9.87 -9.67
C GLU A 145 -11.98 10.52 -10.89
N VAL A 146 -10.70 10.87 -10.80
CA VAL A 146 -9.97 11.67 -11.82
C VAL A 146 -10.12 11.05 -13.22
N ASN A 147 -9.99 9.73 -13.31
CA ASN A 147 -10.19 8.98 -14.57
C ASN A 147 -11.57 9.16 -15.19
N LYS A 148 -12.62 9.23 -14.36
CA LYS A 148 -14.00 9.47 -14.81
C LYS A 148 -14.17 10.89 -15.30
N TYR A 149 -13.65 11.87 -14.56
CA TYR A 149 -13.63 13.26 -14.97
C TYR A 149 -12.97 13.44 -16.35
N PHE A 150 -11.81 12.81 -16.58
CA PHE A 150 -11.16 12.83 -17.89
C PHE A 150 -12.02 12.22 -18.99
N ARG A 151 -12.59 11.03 -18.75
CA ARG A 151 -13.37 10.30 -19.77
C ARG A 151 -14.69 10.98 -20.11
N GLN A 152 -15.34 11.62 -19.15
CA GLN A 152 -16.69 12.17 -19.32
C GLN A 152 -16.68 13.66 -19.65
N VAL A 153 -15.67 14.40 -19.21
CA VAL A 153 -15.63 15.86 -19.35
C VAL A 153 -14.49 16.29 -20.27
N ILE A 154 -13.25 15.95 -19.93
CA ILE A 154 -12.08 16.52 -20.60
C ILE A 154 -11.90 15.96 -22.01
N TYR A 155 -11.93 14.64 -22.19
CA TYR A 155 -11.73 14.02 -23.50
C TYR A 155 -12.77 14.45 -24.54
N PRO A 156 -14.09 14.38 -24.27
CA PRO A 156 -15.09 14.76 -25.27
C PRO A 156 -15.04 16.25 -25.63
N LYS A 157 -14.62 17.10 -24.69
CA LYS A 157 -14.59 18.56 -24.88
C LYS A 157 -13.37 19.04 -25.66
N PHE A 158 -12.19 18.53 -25.34
CA PHE A 158 -10.93 19.08 -25.85
C PHE A 158 -10.26 18.22 -26.94
N PHE A 159 -10.69 16.96 -27.11
CA PHE A 159 -10.00 16.00 -27.96
C PHE A 159 -10.93 15.34 -28.98
N LYS A 160 -10.50 15.31 -30.24
CA LYS A 160 -11.27 14.68 -31.35
C LYS A 160 -11.02 13.17 -31.47
N ARG A 161 -9.90 12.68 -30.94
CA ARG A 161 -9.52 11.26 -30.93
C ARG A 161 -8.65 10.99 -29.72
N TYR A 162 -8.80 9.81 -29.13
CA TYR A 162 -7.88 9.35 -28.10
C TYR A 162 -7.76 7.82 -28.09
N ARG A 163 -6.64 7.36 -27.55
CA ARG A 163 -6.44 6.00 -27.07
C ARG A 163 -5.85 6.12 -25.67
N TYR A 164 -6.62 5.68 -24.67
CA TYR A 164 -6.25 5.80 -23.26
C TYR A 164 -4.82 5.33 -22.98
N GLY A 165 -4.06 6.18 -22.29
CA GLY A 165 -2.64 5.96 -21.95
C GLY A 165 -1.68 5.86 -23.13
N ARG A 166 -2.10 6.18 -24.37
CA ARG A 166 -1.24 6.10 -25.56
C ARG A 166 -1.15 7.39 -26.36
N TYR A 167 -2.28 7.98 -26.74
CA TYR A 167 -2.30 9.26 -27.44
C TYR A 167 -3.66 9.95 -27.29
N VAL A 168 -3.66 11.28 -27.37
CA VAL A 168 -4.86 12.12 -27.50
C VAL A 168 -4.60 13.14 -28.61
N LYS A 169 -5.62 13.52 -29.38
CA LYS A 169 -5.50 14.53 -30.44
C LYS A 169 -6.41 15.71 -30.14
N PRO A 170 -5.86 16.91 -29.88
CA PRO A 170 -6.66 18.10 -29.66
C PRO A 170 -7.61 18.37 -30.82
N VAL A 171 -8.81 18.87 -30.52
CA VAL A 171 -9.72 19.42 -31.53
C VAL A 171 -9.02 20.60 -32.21
N ASP A 172 -8.60 21.56 -31.39
CA ASP A 172 -7.86 22.77 -31.75
C ASP A 172 -6.76 23.00 -30.70
N TYR A 173 -5.50 22.89 -31.11
CA TYR A 173 -4.35 23.05 -30.22
C TYR A 173 -4.12 24.50 -29.78
N GLN A 174 -4.40 25.48 -30.66
CA GLN A 174 -4.19 26.89 -30.30
C GLN A 174 -5.22 27.33 -29.27
N ALA A 175 -6.48 26.92 -29.43
CA ALA A 175 -7.51 27.15 -28.42
C ALA A 175 -7.23 26.40 -27.10
N LEU A 176 -6.71 25.16 -27.16
CA LEU A 176 -6.40 24.35 -25.98
C LEU A 176 -5.35 25.02 -25.08
N LYS A 177 -4.26 25.53 -25.67
CA LYS A 177 -3.12 26.14 -24.97
C LYS A 177 -3.47 27.40 -24.16
N ILE A 178 -4.47 28.15 -24.62
CA ILE A 178 -4.93 29.39 -23.97
C ILE A 178 -6.19 29.17 -23.11
N SER A 179 -6.70 27.96 -23.03
CA SER A 179 -7.88 27.63 -22.23
C SER A 179 -7.53 27.60 -20.75
N ASP A 180 -8.08 28.55 -19.98
CA ASP A 180 -7.91 28.58 -18.51
C ASP A 180 -8.41 27.29 -17.86
N GLU A 181 -9.53 26.76 -18.33
CA GLU A 181 -10.07 25.48 -17.84
C GLU A 181 -9.11 24.32 -18.07
N PHE A 182 -8.46 24.26 -19.24
CA PHE A 182 -7.51 23.19 -19.51
C PHE A 182 -6.19 23.39 -18.76
N ARG A 183 -5.77 24.64 -18.52
CA ARG A 183 -4.62 24.93 -17.65
C ARG A 183 -4.85 24.43 -16.22
N VAL A 184 -6.04 24.64 -15.66
CA VAL A 184 -6.41 24.09 -14.34
C VAL A 184 -6.35 22.56 -14.34
N VAL A 185 -6.75 21.90 -15.43
CA VAL A 185 -6.62 20.43 -15.56
C VAL A 185 -5.15 20.00 -15.54
N VAL A 186 -4.28 20.72 -16.25
CA VAL A 186 -2.84 20.43 -16.27
C VAL A 186 -2.19 20.66 -14.90
N ASP A 187 -2.57 21.72 -14.19
CA ASP A 187 -2.11 21.99 -12.82
C ASP A 187 -2.57 20.89 -11.85
N MET A 188 -3.83 20.48 -11.94
CA MET A 188 -4.38 19.35 -11.18
C MET A 188 -3.56 18.08 -11.43
N CYS A 189 -3.27 17.76 -12.70
CA CYS A 189 -2.45 16.60 -13.03
C CYS A 189 -1.06 16.63 -12.38
N LEU A 190 -0.41 17.80 -12.40
CA LEU A 190 0.92 17.96 -11.79
C LEU A 190 0.87 17.78 -10.27
N ASN A 191 -0.13 18.37 -9.62
CA ASN A 191 -0.30 18.33 -8.18
C ASN A 191 -0.61 16.92 -7.70
N ASP A 192 -1.57 16.24 -8.34
CA ASP A 192 -1.98 14.89 -7.98
C ASP A 192 -0.82 13.90 -8.22
N ALA A 193 -0.14 13.99 -9.36
CA ALA A 193 1.01 13.13 -9.65
C ALA A 193 2.12 13.32 -8.61
N SER A 194 2.38 14.55 -8.19
CA SER A 194 3.39 14.87 -7.17
C SER A 194 2.98 14.33 -5.79
N TYR A 195 1.70 14.49 -5.42
CA TYR A 195 1.15 13.95 -4.19
C TYR A 195 1.27 12.43 -4.13
N TYR A 196 0.74 11.72 -5.14
CA TYR A 196 0.78 10.26 -5.17
C TYR A 196 2.22 9.72 -5.22
N ARG A 197 3.13 10.35 -5.99
CA ARG A 197 4.54 9.97 -5.97
C ARG A 197 5.13 10.03 -4.55
N SER A 198 4.88 11.11 -3.82
CA SER A 198 5.37 11.25 -2.44
C SER A 198 4.80 10.19 -1.50
N MET A 199 3.49 9.92 -1.61
CA MET A 199 2.81 8.93 -0.80
C MET A 199 3.33 7.50 -1.08
N ILE A 200 3.51 7.15 -2.35
CA ILE A 200 4.05 5.85 -2.76
C ILE A 200 5.49 5.68 -2.25
N ASN A 201 6.31 6.74 -2.31
CA ASN A 201 7.68 6.67 -1.80
C ASN A 201 7.71 6.39 -0.29
N ALA A 202 6.88 7.10 0.48
CA ALA A 202 6.76 6.86 1.93
C ALA A 202 6.24 5.43 2.23
N GLN A 203 5.28 4.93 1.45
CA GLN A 203 4.78 3.57 1.62
C GLN A 203 5.84 2.51 1.31
N LYS A 204 6.70 2.74 0.30
CA LYS A 204 7.82 1.86 -0.04
C LYS A 204 8.89 1.83 1.06
N GLU A 205 9.19 2.98 1.68
CA GLU A 205 10.12 3.05 2.81
C GLU A 205 9.60 2.21 3.99
N ARG A 206 8.32 2.39 4.36
CA ARG A 206 7.67 1.56 5.39
C ARG A 206 7.69 0.07 5.07
N ALA A 207 7.43 -0.30 3.82
CA ALA A 207 7.54 -1.70 3.41
C ALA A 207 8.94 -2.27 3.66
N SER A 208 9.99 -1.51 3.35
CA SER A 208 11.38 -1.92 3.59
C SER A 208 11.70 -2.10 5.08
N GLU A 209 11.18 -1.22 5.94
CA GLU A 209 11.33 -1.32 7.40
C GLU A 209 10.66 -2.58 7.93
N ILE A 210 9.41 -2.83 7.54
CA ILE A 210 8.64 -4.01 7.94
C ILE A 210 9.35 -5.28 7.46
N LEU A 211 9.78 -5.35 6.20
CA LEU A 211 10.49 -6.51 5.67
C LEU A 211 11.78 -6.79 6.44
N THR A 212 12.51 -5.75 6.85
CA THR A 212 13.71 -5.88 7.66
C THR A 212 13.39 -6.42 9.05
N ALA A 213 12.34 -5.91 9.69
CA ALA A 213 11.89 -6.35 11.01
C ALA A 213 11.40 -7.82 10.99
N ILE A 214 10.60 -8.20 9.99
CA ILE A 214 10.15 -9.60 9.82
C ILE A 214 11.35 -10.53 9.61
N ASN A 215 12.30 -10.14 8.75
CA ASN A 215 13.50 -10.95 8.51
C ASN A 215 14.34 -11.15 9.77
N ARG A 216 14.51 -10.11 10.61
CA ARG A 216 15.22 -10.27 11.89
C ARG A 216 14.50 -11.27 12.79
N LYS A 217 13.17 -11.22 12.83
CA LYS A 217 12.36 -12.06 13.72
C LYS A 217 12.28 -13.53 13.27
N LEU A 218 12.25 -13.79 11.96
CA LEU A 218 12.18 -15.16 11.43
C LEU A 218 13.54 -15.88 11.40
N ASN A 219 14.65 -15.15 11.47
CA ASN A 219 16.01 -15.71 11.48
C ASN A 219 16.61 -15.87 12.90
N LEU A 220 15.84 -15.55 13.95
CA LEU A 220 16.16 -15.76 15.37
C LEU A 220 15.41 -16.99 15.91
#